data_AF-A0A409YHF6-F1
#
_entry.id   AF-A0A409YHF6-F1
#
_cell.length_a   1.000
_cell.length_b   1.000
_cell.length_c   1.000
_cell.angle_alpha   90.00
_cell.angle_beta   90.00
_cell.angle_gamma   90.00
#
_symmetry.space_group_name_H-M   'P 1'
#
loop_
_entity.id
_entity.type
_entity.pdbx_description
1 polymer ?
#
loop_
_entity_poly.entity_id
_entity_poly.type
_entity_poly.pdbx_seq_one_letter_code
_entity_poly.pdbx_strand_id
1 'polypeptide(L)'
;MDSFTTFEAILFPSDGRPPTLVGLMTSPMTNHHAAYTTSPSRMPHPEVYMDYIAEGLGSRAWKYQLVEALDGMNRKFANPYIIFYPTVSRDGMPFPINKTLRDIQGRAFKEEHAWRGNIVVAKYRDNPFTSMIDASMADFPILKNYFLTHGCPRQL
;
A
#
# COMPACT_ATOMS: atom_id res chain seq x y z
N MET A 1 -0.59 -23.37 14.96
CA MET A 1 -1.52 -22.23 14.79
C MET A 1 -0.76 -21.14 14.07
N ASP A 2 -1.14 -20.83 12.84
CA ASP A 2 -0.54 -19.73 12.09
C ASP A 2 -0.94 -18.41 12.76
N SER A 3 0.00 -17.74 13.39
CA SER A 3 -0.28 -16.50 14.13
C SER A 3 -0.39 -15.34 13.15
N PHE A 4 -1.64 -14.97 12.84
CA PHE A 4 -1.91 -13.70 12.17
C PHE A 4 -1.49 -12.54 13.08
N THR A 5 -0.83 -11.55 12.50
CA THR A 5 -0.49 -10.30 13.19
C THR A 5 -1.08 -9.14 12.41
N THR A 6 -1.67 -8.20 13.13
CA THR A 6 -2.34 -7.03 12.56
C THR A 6 -1.53 -5.78 12.88
N PHE A 7 -1.43 -4.87 11.92
CA PHE A 7 -0.82 -3.55 12.06
C PHE A 7 -1.77 -2.47 11.57
N GLU A 8 -1.69 -1.27 12.14
CA GLU A 8 -2.45 -0.13 11.63
C GLU A 8 -1.88 0.33 10.27
N ALA A 9 -2.77 0.50 9.30
CA ALA A 9 -2.48 1.02 7.96
C ALA A 9 -3.47 2.13 7.59
N ILE A 10 -3.10 3.02 6.69
CA ILE A 10 -3.99 4.07 6.19
C ILE A 10 -4.66 3.59 4.91
N LEU A 11 -6.00 3.50 4.93
CA LEU A 11 -6.82 3.27 3.76
C LEU A 11 -7.18 4.60 3.10
N PHE A 12 -7.01 4.68 1.77
CA PHE A 12 -7.54 5.73 0.91
C PHE A 12 -8.66 5.13 0.06
N PRO A 13 -9.94 5.28 0.46
CA PRO A 13 -11.07 4.78 -0.31
C PRO A 13 -11.16 5.45 -1.68
N SER A 14 -11.49 4.67 -2.71
CA SER A 14 -11.64 5.20 -4.08
C SER A 14 -12.90 6.04 -4.28
N ASP A 15 -13.91 5.85 -3.44
CA ASP A 15 -15.24 6.43 -3.56
C ASP A 15 -15.33 7.91 -3.15
N GLY A 16 -14.27 8.47 -2.56
CA GLY A 16 -14.19 9.86 -2.09
C GLY A 16 -14.39 10.04 -0.59
N ARG A 17 -14.60 8.96 0.17
CA ARG A 17 -14.56 9.04 1.64
C ARG A 17 -13.17 9.47 2.14
N PRO A 18 -13.10 10.14 3.31
CA PRO A 18 -11.82 10.50 3.92
C PRO A 18 -10.94 9.27 4.20
N PRO A 19 -9.61 9.41 4.18
CA PRO A 19 -8.70 8.35 4.60
C PRO A 19 -8.93 7.95 6.07
N THR A 20 -8.82 6.66 6.37
CA THR A 20 -9.03 6.09 7.71
C THR A 20 -7.96 5.08 8.06
N LEU A 21 -7.75 4.85 9.36
CA LEU A 21 -6.94 3.73 9.84
C LEU A 21 -7.71 2.40 9.74
N VAL A 22 -7.00 1.34 9.35
CA VAL A 22 -7.50 -0.03 9.21
C VAL A 22 -6.45 -1.04 9.66
N GLY A 23 -6.89 -2.19 10.17
CA GLY A 23 -5.99 -3.27 10.59
C GLY A 23 -5.52 -4.16 9.43
N LEU A 24 -4.30 -3.95 8.94
CA LEU A 24 -3.67 -4.79 7.94
C LEU A 24 -3.18 -6.11 8.54
N MET A 25 -3.84 -7.20 8.19
CA MET A 25 -3.46 -8.55 8.61
C MET A 25 -2.26 -9.07 7.82
N THR A 26 -1.48 -9.92 8.49
CA THR A 26 -0.27 -10.52 7.93
C THR A 26 -0.19 -12.00 8.28
N SER A 27 0.15 -12.85 7.31
CA SER A 27 0.37 -14.29 7.51
C SER A 27 1.86 -14.64 7.49
N PRO A 28 2.31 -15.71 8.17
CA PRO A 28 3.67 -16.20 8.03
C PRO A 28 3.97 -16.66 6.59
N MET A 29 5.10 -16.25 6.01
CA MET A 29 5.59 -16.86 4.77
C MET A 29 6.44 -18.09 5.10
N THR A 30 6.13 -19.22 4.47
CA THR A 30 6.99 -20.41 4.49
C THR A 30 8.20 -20.19 3.58
N ASN A 31 9.32 -19.74 4.15
CA ASN A 31 10.59 -19.71 3.43
C ASN A 31 11.11 -21.14 3.25
N HIS A 32 11.13 -21.65 2.01
CA HIS A 32 11.79 -22.93 1.68
C HIS A 32 13.32 -22.87 1.65
N HIS A 33 13.91 -21.66 1.74
CA HIS A 33 15.35 -21.44 1.82
C HIS A 33 15.66 -20.23 2.69
N ALA A 34 16.27 -20.44 3.86
CA ALA A 34 17.39 -19.66 4.38
C ALA A 34 17.58 -19.95 5.88
N ALA A 35 18.69 -20.63 6.18
CA ALA A 35 19.34 -20.49 7.45
C ALA A 35 19.76 -19.01 7.64
N TYR A 36 19.65 -18.49 8.86
CA TYR A 36 20.26 -17.23 9.35
C TYR A 36 19.56 -15.87 9.17
N THR A 37 18.24 -15.78 8.94
CA THR A 37 17.51 -14.51 9.17
C THR A 37 16.54 -14.65 10.35
N THR A 38 16.70 -13.81 11.38
CA THR A 38 16.04 -13.93 12.70
C THR A 38 14.55 -13.55 12.73
N SER A 39 13.97 -13.06 11.63
CA SER A 39 12.55 -12.72 11.55
C SER A 39 11.89 -13.41 10.35
N PRO A 40 10.80 -14.18 10.54
CA PRO A 40 10.08 -14.75 9.41
C PRO A 40 9.45 -13.64 8.58
N SER A 41 9.63 -13.71 7.26
CA SER A 41 8.91 -12.84 6.32
C SER A 41 7.42 -13.04 6.50
N ARG A 42 6.63 -11.97 6.50
CA ARG A 42 5.17 -12.02 6.63
C ARG A 42 4.51 -11.45 5.39
N MET A 43 3.52 -12.17 4.85
CA MET A 43 2.74 -11.71 3.71
C MET A 43 1.62 -10.80 4.20
N PRO A 44 1.58 -9.50 3.82
CA PRO A 44 0.43 -8.65 4.10
C PRO A 44 -0.77 -9.03 3.22
N HIS A 45 -1.97 -8.76 3.72
CA HIS A 45 -3.23 -9.01 3.01
C HIS A 45 -4.00 -7.73 2.69
N PRO A 46 -3.47 -6.82 1.86
CA PRO A 46 -4.15 -5.57 1.53
C PRO A 46 -5.41 -5.80 0.66
N GLU A 47 -5.52 -6.95 0.00
CA GLU A 47 -6.67 -7.34 -0.83
C GLU A 47 -8.01 -7.27 -0.08
N VAL A 48 -8.01 -7.47 1.25
CA VAL A 48 -9.23 -7.41 2.07
C VAL A 48 -9.89 -6.03 2.08
N TYR A 49 -9.15 -4.99 1.68
CA TYR A 49 -9.62 -3.61 1.58
C TYR A 49 -9.75 -3.12 0.13
N MET A 50 -9.45 -3.96 -0.86
CA MET A 50 -9.47 -3.61 -2.28
C MET A 50 -10.76 -4.08 -2.92
N ASP A 51 -11.77 -3.22 -2.93
CA ASP A 51 -13.07 -3.54 -3.53
C ASP A 51 -12.91 -4.00 -4.98
N TYR A 52 -13.61 -5.07 -5.34
CA TYR A 52 -13.65 -5.64 -6.69
C TYR A 52 -12.35 -6.31 -7.20
N ILE A 53 -11.37 -6.51 -6.32
CA ILE A 53 -10.15 -7.25 -6.64
C ILE A 53 -10.45 -8.72 -6.99
N ALA A 54 -9.65 -9.30 -7.88
CA ALA A 54 -9.75 -10.71 -8.24
C ALA A 54 -9.42 -11.61 -7.04
N GLU A 55 -10.36 -12.51 -6.73
CA GLU A 55 -10.21 -13.50 -5.66
C GLU A 55 -9.37 -14.70 -6.12
N GLY A 56 -8.76 -15.42 -5.17
CA GLY A 56 -7.98 -16.63 -5.45
C GLY A 56 -6.62 -16.42 -6.13
N LEU A 57 -6.28 -15.19 -6.54
CA LEU A 57 -4.97 -14.87 -7.12
C LEU A 57 -3.89 -14.53 -6.08
N GLY A 58 -4.29 -14.29 -4.83
CA GLY A 58 -3.38 -13.92 -3.74
C GLY A 58 -2.61 -12.63 -4.04
N SER A 59 -1.32 -12.61 -3.74
CA SER A 59 -0.43 -11.45 -3.97
C SER A 59 -0.25 -11.07 -5.45
N ARG A 60 -0.80 -11.84 -6.39
CA ARG A 60 -0.78 -11.51 -7.84
C ARG A 60 -1.88 -10.52 -8.23
N ALA A 61 -2.89 -10.32 -7.39
CA ALA A 61 -4.01 -9.42 -7.70
C ALA A 61 -3.68 -7.94 -7.45
N TRP A 62 -2.63 -7.66 -6.68
CA TRP A 62 -2.18 -6.33 -6.28
C TRP A 62 -0.68 -6.17 -6.50
N LYS A 63 -0.22 -4.92 -6.49
CA LYS A 63 1.21 -4.56 -6.49
C LYS A 63 1.48 -3.60 -5.33
N TYR A 64 2.75 -3.32 -5.09
CA TYR A 64 3.16 -2.35 -4.10
C TYR A 64 4.21 -1.37 -4.63
N GLN A 65 4.31 -0.22 -3.97
CA GLN A 65 5.33 0.79 -4.18
C GLN A 65 5.93 1.19 -2.84
N LEU A 66 7.26 1.27 -2.75
CA LEU A 66 7.93 1.77 -1.56
C LEU A 66 8.05 3.29 -1.63
N VAL A 67 7.78 3.93 -0.49
CA VAL A 67 7.99 5.37 -0.28
C VAL A 67 9.07 5.53 0.77
N GLU A 68 10.31 5.66 0.31
CA GLU A 68 11.49 5.72 1.16
C GLU A 68 11.97 7.14 1.43
N ALA A 69 11.57 8.11 0.62
CA ALA A 69 11.90 9.52 0.76
C ALA A 69 10.86 10.36 0.00
N LEU A 70 10.84 11.68 0.27
CA LEU A 70 10.17 12.68 -0.57
C LEU A 70 11.16 13.32 -1.53
N ASP A 71 10.63 13.97 -2.57
CA ASP A 71 11.42 14.80 -3.48
C ASP A 71 12.23 15.84 -2.70
N GLY A 72 13.53 15.92 -3.00
CA GLY A 72 14.45 16.86 -2.34
C GLY A 72 15.04 16.38 -1.02
N MET A 73 14.64 15.23 -0.48
CA MET A 73 15.30 14.64 0.68
C MET A 73 16.65 13.99 0.30
N ASN A 74 17.64 14.20 1.16
CA ASN A 74 18.99 13.63 1.04
C ASN A 74 19.19 12.35 1.87
N ARG A 75 18.18 11.93 2.62
CA ARG A 75 18.15 10.68 3.41
C ARG A 75 16.76 10.06 3.36
N LYS A 76 16.73 8.72 3.48
CA LYS A 76 15.47 7.98 3.62
C LYS A 76 14.78 8.27 4.95
N PHE A 77 13.48 8.02 5.01
CA PHE A 77 12.73 8.00 6.26
C PHE A 77 13.30 6.95 7.22
N ALA A 78 13.26 7.25 8.52
CA ALA A 78 13.58 6.26 9.55
C ALA A 78 12.57 5.10 9.55
N ASN A 79 11.31 5.39 9.22
CA ASN A 79 10.25 4.40 9.08
C ASN A 79 9.51 4.66 7.77
N PRO A 80 9.94 4.04 6.66
CA PRO A 80 9.33 4.23 5.34
C PRO A 80 7.93 3.61 5.22
N TYR A 81 7.29 3.82 4.06
CA TYR A 81 5.93 3.35 3.78
C TYR A 81 5.88 2.37 2.60
N ILE A 82 4.83 1.55 2.58
CA ILE A 82 4.47 0.64 1.48
C ILE A 82 3.06 1.01 1.03
N ILE A 83 2.91 1.41 -0.23
CA ILE A 83 1.62 1.67 -0.87
C ILE A 83 1.20 0.41 -1.63
N PHE A 84 0.10 -0.22 -1.22
CA PHE A 84 -0.53 -1.34 -1.93
C PHE A 84 -1.66 -0.83 -2.82
N TYR A 85 -1.75 -1.35 -4.04
CA TYR A 85 -2.77 -0.98 -5.01
C TYR A 85 -3.23 -2.17 -5.85
N PRO A 86 -4.53 -2.24 -6.19
CA PRO A 86 -5.07 -3.35 -6.96
C PRO A 86 -4.64 -3.26 -8.43
N THR A 87 -4.48 -4.43 -9.06
CA THR A 87 -4.04 -4.54 -10.47
C THR A 87 -4.87 -5.50 -11.30
N VAL A 88 -5.54 -6.48 -10.68
CA VAL A 88 -6.42 -7.43 -11.35
C VAL A 88 -7.80 -7.37 -10.71
N SER A 89 -8.81 -6.97 -11.46
CA SER A 89 -10.21 -6.95 -11.04
C SER A 89 -10.89 -8.29 -11.30
N ARG A 90 -12.02 -8.53 -10.65
CA ARG A 90 -12.78 -9.79 -10.75
C ARG A 90 -13.22 -10.13 -12.19
N ASP A 91 -13.48 -9.14 -13.02
CA ASP A 91 -14.02 -9.28 -14.38
C ASP A 91 -13.11 -8.69 -15.48
N GLY A 92 -11.93 -8.19 -15.12
CA GLY A 92 -11.03 -7.51 -16.05
C GLY A 92 -11.36 -6.03 -16.33
N MET A 93 -12.40 -5.47 -15.71
CA MET A 93 -12.72 -4.04 -15.84
C MET A 93 -11.72 -3.17 -15.06
N PRO A 94 -11.39 -1.96 -15.55
CA PRO A 94 -10.51 -1.06 -14.83
C PRO A 94 -11.08 -0.65 -13.46
N PHE A 95 -10.24 -0.58 -12.44
CA PHE A 95 -10.62 0.01 -11.16
C PHE A 95 -10.96 1.50 -11.33
N PRO A 96 -11.91 2.03 -10.53
CA PRO A 96 -12.25 3.45 -10.57
C PRO A 96 -11.07 4.32 -10.14
N ILE A 97 -10.96 5.54 -10.66
CA ILE A 97 -9.97 6.52 -10.20
C ILE A 97 -10.23 6.81 -8.71
N ASN A 98 -9.18 6.77 -7.91
CA ASN A 98 -9.26 7.10 -6.50
C ASN A 98 -9.53 8.60 -6.35
N LYS A 99 -10.77 8.97 -5.98
CA LYS A 99 -11.19 10.38 -5.94
C LYS A 99 -10.37 11.19 -4.93
N THR A 100 -10.07 10.62 -3.77
CA THR A 100 -9.27 11.28 -2.73
C THR A 100 -7.87 11.62 -3.23
N LEU A 101 -7.20 10.68 -3.90
CA LEU A 101 -5.86 10.91 -4.44
C LEU A 101 -5.87 11.86 -5.65
N ARG A 102 -6.90 11.78 -6.51
CA ARG A 102 -7.12 12.76 -7.59
C ARG A 102 -7.27 14.17 -7.02
N ASP A 103 -8.05 14.33 -5.96
CA ASP A 103 -8.30 15.63 -5.34
C ASP A 103 -7.04 16.16 -4.63
N ILE A 104 -6.20 15.28 -4.06
CA ILE A 104 -4.86 15.64 -3.55
C ILE A 104 -3.97 16.16 -4.67
N GLN A 105 -3.97 15.51 -5.83
CA GLN A 105 -3.16 15.92 -6.99
C GLN A 105 -3.67 17.21 -7.64
N GLY A 106 -4.98 17.47 -7.58
CA GLY A 106 -5.60 18.69 -8.06
C GLY A 106 -5.23 19.00 -9.51
N ARG A 107 -4.61 20.17 -9.75
CA ARG A 107 -4.20 20.59 -11.10
C ARG A 107 -3.06 19.75 -11.70
N ALA A 108 -2.30 19.03 -10.87
CA ALA A 108 -1.23 18.15 -11.33
C ALA A 108 -1.74 16.74 -11.71
N PHE A 109 -3.03 16.47 -11.54
CA PHE A 109 -3.64 15.19 -11.87
C PHE A 109 -3.45 14.85 -13.36
N LYS A 110 -3.05 13.59 -13.60
CA LYS A 110 -2.89 13.00 -14.92
C LYS A 110 -3.55 11.63 -14.92
N GLU A 111 -4.60 11.46 -15.72
CA GLU A 111 -5.40 10.23 -15.69
C GLU A 111 -4.57 8.99 -16.05
N GLU A 112 -3.60 9.14 -16.96
CA GLU A 112 -2.72 8.06 -17.39
C GLU A 112 -1.77 7.56 -16.28
N HIS A 113 -1.61 8.34 -15.20
CA HIS A 113 -0.86 7.98 -14.00
C HIS A 113 -1.76 7.98 -12.74
N ALA A 114 -3.08 7.84 -12.91
CA ALA A 114 -4.01 7.88 -11.79
C ALA A 114 -3.85 6.66 -10.88
N TRP A 115 -3.89 6.89 -9.58
CA TRP A 115 -4.14 5.82 -8.61
C TRP A 115 -5.59 5.34 -8.75
N ARG A 116 -5.79 4.02 -8.84
CA ARG A 116 -7.10 3.41 -9.06
C ARG A 116 -7.41 2.38 -7.98
N GLY A 117 -8.70 2.28 -7.64
CA GLY A 117 -9.20 1.43 -6.56
C GLY A 117 -8.80 1.94 -5.18
N ASN A 118 -9.11 1.14 -4.16
CA ASN A 118 -8.75 1.47 -2.78
C ASN A 118 -7.25 1.26 -2.60
N ILE A 119 -6.58 2.25 -1.99
CA ILE A 119 -5.14 2.22 -1.77
C ILE A 119 -4.88 2.02 -0.28
N VAL A 120 -4.05 1.05 0.07
CA VAL A 120 -3.70 0.75 1.47
C VAL A 120 -2.25 1.13 1.68
N VAL A 121 -1.94 1.89 2.73
CA VAL A 121 -0.58 2.32 3.02
C VAL A 121 -0.14 1.82 4.39
N ALA A 122 0.85 0.93 4.40
CA ALA A 122 1.46 0.42 5.62
C ALA A 122 2.79 1.13 5.91
N LYS A 123 3.29 0.97 7.13
CA LYS A 123 4.57 1.50 7.59
C LYS A 123 5.48 0.37 8.03
N TYR A 124 6.78 0.52 7.83
CA TYR A 124 7.76 -0.48 8.24
C TYR A 124 9.05 0.15 8.77
N ARG A 125 9.88 -0.68 9.40
CA ARG A 125 11.23 -0.37 9.84
C ARG A 125 12.20 -1.36 9.21
N ASP A 126 13.40 -0.93 8.83
CA ASP A 126 14.49 -1.76 8.27
C ASP A 126 14.18 -2.50 6.95
N ASN A 127 13.27 -3.49 6.96
CA ASN A 127 12.96 -4.33 5.81
C ASN A 127 11.43 -4.44 5.58
N PRO A 128 10.96 -4.19 4.35
CA PRO A 128 9.54 -4.30 4.03
C PRO A 128 9.07 -5.75 4.22
N PHE A 129 7.88 -5.93 4.81
CA PHE A 129 7.23 -7.23 5.05
C PHE A 129 7.76 -8.09 6.21
N THR A 130 8.96 -7.85 6.74
CA THR A 130 9.43 -8.54 7.96
C THR A 130 9.18 -7.72 9.22
N SER A 131 9.16 -6.39 9.09
CA SER A 131 9.23 -5.45 10.19
C SER A 131 8.19 -4.33 10.04
N MET A 132 6.95 -4.72 9.76
CA MET A 132 5.82 -3.77 9.74
C MET A 132 5.57 -3.20 11.15
N ILE A 133 5.13 -1.94 11.18
CA ILE A 133 4.78 -1.22 12.41
C ILE A 133 3.49 -0.45 12.18
N ASP A 134 2.83 -0.04 13.27
CA ASP A 134 1.60 0.74 13.19
C ASP A 134 1.83 2.10 12.52
N ALA A 135 1.04 2.36 11.49
CA ALA A 135 0.83 3.70 10.98
C ALA A 135 -0.13 4.47 11.90
N SER A 136 -0.12 5.78 11.78
CA SER A 136 -1.02 6.68 12.51
C SER A 136 -1.53 7.78 11.59
N MET A 137 -2.61 8.46 11.96
CA MET A 137 -3.08 9.62 11.17
C MET A 137 -2.07 10.78 11.13
N ALA A 138 -1.03 10.78 11.97
CA ALA A 138 0.09 11.72 11.86
C ALA A 138 0.98 11.47 10.63
N ASP A 139 0.89 10.28 10.01
CA ASP A 139 1.59 9.95 8.77
C ASP A 139 0.89 10.52 7.53
N PHE A 140 -0.39 10.89 7.63
CA PHE A 140 -1.18 11.37 6.50
C PHE A 140 -0.57 12.60 5.79
N PRO A 141 -0.06 13.65 6.47
CA PRO A 141 0.59 14.77 5.80
C PRO A 141 1.80 14.37 4.93
N ILE A 142 2.57 13.37 5.37
CA ILE A 142 3.74 12.86 4.64
C ILE A 142 3.28 12.13 3.37
N LEU A 143 2.30 11.24 3.51
CA LEU A 143 1.72 10.51 2.38
C LEU A 143 1.02 11.45 1.40
N LYS A 144 0.29 12.45 1.90
CA LYS A 144 -0.33 13.48 1.07
C LYS A 144 0.72 14.25 0.26
N ASN A 145 1.85 14.60 0.86
CA ASN A 145 2.94 15.26 0.15
C ASN A 145 3.50 14.37 -0.96
N TYR A 146 3.73 13.08 -0.69
CA TYR A 146 4.14 12.13 -1.72
C TYR A 146 3.13 12.05 -2.87
N PHE A 147 1.85 11.83 -2.56
CA PHE A 147 0.79 11.71 -3.58
C PHE A 147 0.54 12.98 -4.39
N LEU A 148 0.93 14.16 -3.88
CA LEU A 148 0.82 15.43 -4.59
C LEU A 148 1.61 15.43 -5.90
N THR A 149 2.79 14.80 -5.91
CA THR A 149 3.70 14.78 -7.07
C THR A 149 3.82 13.41 -7.73
N HIS A 150 3.41 12.33 -7.05
CA HIS A 150 3.59 10.96 -7.52
C HIS A 150 2.27 10.31 -7.96
N GLY A 151 2.17 10.02 -9.25
CA GLY A 151 1.15 9.12 -9.81
C GLY A 151 1.46 7.65 -9.57
N CYS A 152 0.49 6.79 -9.92
CA CYS A 152 0.69 5.34 -9.93
C CYS A 152 1.80 4.99 -10.94
N PRO A 153 2.80 4.14 -10.57
CA PRO A 153 3.81 3.67 -11.50
C PRO A 153 3.16 2.98 -12.72
N ARG A 154 3.77 3.14 -13.91
CA ARG A 154 3.26 2.49 -15.13
C ARG A 154 3.19 0.98 -14.93
N GLN A 155 1.99 0.44 -15.12
CA GLN A 155 1.78 -0.99 -15.25
C GLN A 155 2.20 -1.39 -16.67
N LEU A 156 3.50 -1.68 -16.85
CA LEU A 156 3.99 -2.42 -18.03
C LEU A 156 3.48 -3.86 -17.98
#